data_AF-A0A0U2P2Y3-F1
#
_entry.id   AF-A0A0U2P2Y3-F1
#
_cell.length_a   1.000
_cell.length_b   1.000
_cell.length_c   1.000
_cell.angle_alpha   90.00
_cell.angle_beta   90.00
_cell.angle_gamma   90.00
#
_symmetry.space_group_name_H-M   'P 1'
#
loop_
_entity.id
_entity.type
_entity.pdbx_description
1 polymer ?
#
loop_
_entity_poly.entity_id
_entity_poly.type
_entity_poly.pdbx_seq_one_letter_code
_entity_poly.pdbx_strand_id
1 'polypeptide(L)' 'MAIDQEDVDALIPLPPATFHILIALADEDRHGYAIIQDIAARTGHEIQMSAGTLYRSIQRMQE' A
#
# COMPACT_ATOMS: atom_id res chain seq x y z
N MET A 1 -23.25 -2.20 -1.09
CA MET A 1 -22.66 -3.38 -0.43
C MET A 1 -22.18 -2.89 0.92
N ALA A 2 -22.78 -3.38 2.01
CA ALA A 2 -22.20 -3.13 3.33
C ALA A 2 -20.91 -3.96 3.38
N ILE A 3 -19.80 -3.35 3.77
CA ILE A 3 -18.60 -4.13 4.09
C ILE A 3 -18.88 -4.70 5.48
N ASP A 4 -19.01 -6.02 5.58
CA ASP A 4 -19.24 -6.69 6.85
C ASP A 4 -17.96 -6.60 7.70
N GLN A 5 -18.10 -6.26 8.97
CA GLN A 5 -16.95 -6.03 9.87
C GLN A 5 -16.08 -7.29 10.02
N GLU A 6 -16.69 -8.48 10.00
CA GLU A 6 -15.99 -9.77 10.05
C GLU A 6 -15.04 -9.97 8.85
N ASP A 7 -15.36 -9.43 7.68
CA ASP A 7 -14.52 -9.53 6.49
C ASP A 7 -13.28 -8.63 6.57
N VAL A 8 -13.40 -7.46 7.20
CA VAL A 8 -12.29 -6.50 7.36
C VAL A 8 -11.29 -7.01 8.40
N ASP A 9 -11.77 -7.59 9.49
CA ASP A 9 -10.91 -8.12 10.55
C ASP A 9 -10.02 -9.27 10.02
N ALA A 10 -10.47 -10.01 9.00
CA ALA A 10 -9.67 -11.03 8.33
C ALA A 10 -8.50 -10.47 7.49
N LEU A 11 -8.52 -9.18 7.15
CA LEU A 11 -7.46 -8.51 6.38
C LEU A 11 -6.35 -7.91 7.26
N ILE A 12 -6.54 -7.89 8.59
CA ILE A 12 -5.63 -7.22 9.53
C ILE A 12 -4.78 -8.26 10.29
N PRO A 13 -3.46 -8.04 10.47
CA PRO A 13 -2.70 -6.89 10.01
C PRO A 13 -2.39 -6.96 8.52
N LEU A 14 -2.51 -5.82 7.84
CA LEU A 14 -2.08 -5.70 6.45
C LEU A 14 -0.56 -5.90 6.34
N PRO A 15 -0.08 -6.50 5.24
CA PRO A 15 1.35 -6.47 4.92
C PRO A 15 1.86 -5.03 4.92
N PRO A 16 3.04 -4.73 5.51
CA PRO A 16 3.53 -3.35 5.62
C PRO A 16 3.55 -2.58 4.30
N ALA A 17 3.97 -3.23 3.21
CA ALA A 17 3.96 -2.62 1.89
C ALA A 17 2.55 -2.23 1.44
N THR A 18 1.55 -3.11 1.62
CA THR A 18 0.15 -2.83 1.29
C THR A 18 -0.38 -1.65 2.10
N PHE A 19 -0.13 -1.64 3.40
CA PHE A 19 -0.52 -0.52 4.28
C PHE A 19 0.06 0.81 3.78
N HIS A 20 1.37 0.88 3.55
CA HIS A 20 2.02 2.11 3.10
C HIS A 20 1.60 2.55 1.69
N ILE A 21 1.30 1.61 0.78
CA ILE A 21 0.74 1.92 -0.54
C ILE A 21 -0.65 2.58 -0.39
N LEU A 22 -1.51 2.02 0.46
CA LEU A 22 -2.85 2.59 0.70
C LEU A 22 -2.76 3.98 1.33
N ILE A 23 -1.84 4.20 2.28
CA ILE A 23 -1.61 5.52 2.87
C ILE A 23 -1.12 6.53 1.83
N ALA A 24 -0.20 6.13 0.93
CA ALA A 24 0.28 7.02 -0.13
C ALA A 24 -0.85 7.45 -1.09
N LEU A 25 -1.83 6.57 -1.34
CA LEU A 25 -2.99 6.82 -2.20
C LEU A 25 -4.17 7.49 -1.50
N ALA A 26 -4.15 7.59 -0.16
CA ALA A 26 -5.27 8.13 0.61
C ALA A 26 -5.52 9.62 0.35
N ASP A 27 -4.45 10.38 0.06
CA ASP A 27 -4.52 11.82 -0.18
C ASP A 27 -4.89 12.16 -1.63
N GLU A 28 -4.29 11.47 -2.60
CA GLU A 28 -4.45 11.73 -4.04
C GLU A 28 -4.05 10.53 -4.90
N ASP A 29 -4.47 10.55 -6.16
CA ASP A 29 -3.98 9.61 -7.17
C ASP A 29 -2.48 9.83 -7.42
N ARG A 30 -1.68 8.76 -7.31
CA ARG A 30 -0.22 8.83 -7.49
C ARG A 30 0.28 7.86 -8.54
N HIS A 31 1.26 8.29 -9.32
CA HIS A 31 2.08 7.38 -10.12
C HIS A 31 2.95 6.50 -9.22
N GLY A 32 3.28 5.29 -9.70
CA GLY A 32 4.02 4.32 -8.89
C GLY A 32 5.37 4.82 -8.36
N TYR A 33 6.07 5.67 -9.12
CA TYR A 33 7.31 6.28 -8.63
C TYR A 33 7.08 7.26 -7.47
N ALA A 34 6.00 8.06 -7.52
CA ALA A 34 5.64 8.97 -6.44
C ALA A 34 5.25 8.20 -5.17
N ILE A 35 4.59 7.04 -5.30
CA ILE A 35 4.30 6.15 -4.16
C ILE A 35 5.61 5.67 -3.52
N ILE A 36 6.59 5.23 -4.31
CA ILE A 36 7.90 4.76 -3.80
C ILE A 36 8.61 5.89 -3.03
N GLN A 37 8.60 7.10 -3.57
CA GLN A 37 9.23 8.26 -2.93
C GLN A 37 8.52 8.66 -1.63
N ASP A 38 7.19 8.68 -1.63
CA ASP A 38 6.38 9.01 -0.45
C ASP A 38 6.61 8.01 0.69
N ILE A 39 6.59 6.71 0.38
CA ILE A 39 6.83 5.67 1.38
C ILE A 39 8.24 5.77 1.97
N ALA A 40 9.26 5.95 1.12
CA ALA A 40 10.63 6.13 1.60
C ALA A 40 10.74 7.38 2.50
N ALA A 41 10.11 8.49 2.12
CA ALA A 41 10.13 9.72 2.92
C ALA A 41 9.41 9.56 4.27
N ARG A 42 8.19 9.01 4.27
CA ARG A 42 7.35 8.83 5.48
C ARG A 42 7.93 7.82 6.46
N THR A 43 8.69 6.84 5.96
CA THR A 43 9.32 5.80 6.79
C THR A 43 10.77 6.12 7.15
N GLY A 44 11.28 7.32 6.84
CA GLY A 44 12.68 7.66 7.11
C GLY A 44 13.67 6.72 6.40
N HIS A 45 13.29 6.21 5.22
CA HIS A 45 14.01 5.21 4.43
C HIS A 45 14.11 3.81 5.06
N GLU A 46 13.35 3.51 6.11
CA GLU A 46 13.25 2.15 6.65
C GLU A 46 12.63 1.19 5.63
N ILE A 47 11.64 1.67 4.87
CA ILE A 47 11.00 0.90 3.79
C ILE A 47 11.44 1.46 2.45
N GLN A 48 12.23 0.67 1.74
CA GLN A 48 12.64 0.95 0.37
C GLN A 48 12.11 -0.12 -0.56
N MET A 49 11.38 0.30 -1.59
CA MET A 49 10.77 -0.61 -2.54
C MET A 49 11.21 -0.32 -3.96
N SER A 50 11.48 -1.38 -4.72
CA SER A 50 11.66 -1.28 -6.16
C SER A 50 10.32 -1.19 -6.88
N ALA A 51 10.31 -0.68 -8.11
CA ALA A 51 9.12 -0.69 -8.96
C ALA A 51 8.51 -2.09 -9.10
N GLY A 52 9.35 -3.13 -9.26
CA GLY A 52 8.86 -4.51 -9.36
C GLY A 52 8.17 -5.00 -8.08
N THR A 53 8.64 -4.59 -6.90
CA THR A 53 7.97 -4.91 -5.63
C THR A 53 6.65 -4.17 -5.50
N LEU A 54 6.63 -2.88 -5.82
CA LEU A 54 5.42 -2.07 -5.80
C LEU A 54 4.33 -2.69 -6.67
N TYR A 55 4.61 -2.93 -7.95
CA TYR A 55 3.60 -3.41 -8.88
C TYR A 55 3.10 -4.82 -8.57
N ARG A 56 3.95 -5.70 -8.03
CA ARG A 56 3.50 -7.01 -7.52
C ARG A 56 2.57 -6.88 -6.32
N SER A 57 2.84 -5.96 -5.40
CA SER A 57 1.92 -5.70 -4.27
C SER A 57 0.59 -5.17 -4.77
N ILE A 58 0.60 -4.20 -5.70
CA ILE A 58 -0.63 -3.67 -6.31
C ILE A 58 -1.42 -4.76 -7.03
N GLN A 59 -0.75 -5.63 -7.79
CA GLN A 59 -1.41 -6.74 -8.48
C GLN A 59 -2.15 -7.64 -7.48
N ARG A 60 -1.51 -8.04 -6.38
CA ARG A 60 -2.14 -8.86 -5.32
C ARG A 60 -3.31 -8.16 -4.63
N MET A 61 -3.35 -6.84 -4.62
CA MET A 61 -4.46 -6.07 -4.04
C MET A 61 -5.68 -5.99 -4.96
N GLN A 62 -5.50 -6.29 -6.25
CA GLN A 62 -6.58 -6.27 -7.25
C GLN A 62 -7.17 -7.68 -7.51
N GLU A 63 -6.57 -8.71 -6.93
CA GLU A 63 -7.04 -10.10 -6.95
C GLU A 63 -8.05 -10.33 -5.82
#